data_AF-A0A6N6S4I3-F1
#
_entry.id   AF-A0A6N6S4I3-F1
#
_cell.length_a   1.000
_cell.length_b   1.000
_cell.length_c   1.000
_cell.angle_alpha   90.00
_cell.angle_beta   90.00
_cell.angle_gamma   90.00
#
_symmetry.space_group_name_H-M   'P 1'
#
loop_
_entity.id
_entity.type
_entity.pdbx_description
1 polymer ?
#
loop_
_entity_poly.entity_id
_entity_poly.type
_entity_poly.pdbx_seq_one_letter_code
_entity_poly.pdbx_strand_id
1 'polypeptide(L)'
;MEDELKAVVSLLVQNRWPFRLHATYNEPITRFLNVLEEINREIPFNDLRWLFDHAETISPHNIERVKALDGGIAIQDRMAFQGEHFLARYGKQMTEQSPPITRMVEAGLPVGAGTDATRVASYNPWVALFWLITGKTVGGTSLYPQSNCLSRGEALKLYTIGSAWFSGEQDQKGSIEVGKLADLAVLSADYFSVPDEEIKGLDSVLTIVGGKVVYGNGEFKHLDPPPLPISPDWAPVKVFDGYYRSNSHSSMHTQACIDTSLNYQHTHR
;
A
#
# COMPACT_ATOMS: atom_id res chain seq x y z
N MET A 1 -25.76 0.10 14.16
CA MET A 1 -24.65 -0.29 13.25
C MET A 1 -25.14 -1.18 12.14
N GLU A 2 -25.57 -2.42 12.38
CA GLU A 2 -25.98 -3.34 11.29
C GLU A 2 -27.19 -2.84 10.51
N ASP A 3 -28.22 -2.33 11.18
CA ASP A 3 -29.41 -1.79 10.49
C ASP A 3 -29.07 -0.57 9.61
N GLU A 4 -28.19 0.30 10.12
CA GLU A 4 -27.70 1.47 9.36
C GLU A 4 -26.82 1.04 8.18
N LEU A 5 -25.94 0.06 8.39
CA LEU A 5 -25.12 -0.52 7.33
C LEU A 5 -26.01 -1.17 6.25
N LYS A 6 -27.05 -1.91 6.67
CA LYS A 6 -28.01 -2.52 5.75
C LYS A 6 -28.71 -1.44 4.92
N ALA A 7 -29.23 -0.40 5.55
CA ALA A 7 -29.91 0.69 4.87
C ALA A 7 -28.99 1.38 3.83
N VAL A 8 -27.75 1.68 4.19
CA VAL A 8 -26.78 2.32 3.30
C VAL A 8 -26.38 1.39 2.16
N VAL A 9 -25.95 0.16 2.45
CA VAL A 9 -25.47 -0.77 1.42
C VAL A 9 -26.60 -1.18 0.49
N SER A 10 -27.83 -1.40 0.98
CA SER A 10 -28.98 -1.66 0.12
C SER A 10 -29.22 -0.52 -0.88
N LEU A 11 -29.06 0.74 -0.47
CA LEU A 11 -29.14 1.88 -1.38
C LEU A 11 -28.05 1.83 -2.46
N LEU A 12 -26.81 1.52 -2.09
CA LEU A 12 -25.69 1.41 -3.03
C LEU A 12 -25.92 0.27 -4.03
N VAL A 13 -26.36 -0.90 -3.55
CA VAL A 13 -26.64 -2.09 -4.37
C VAL A 13 -27.80 -1.84 -5.33
N GLN A 14 -28.89 -1.20 -4.87
CA GLN A 14 -30.03 -0.81 -5.71
C GLN A 14 -29.62 0.12 -6.86
N ASN A 15 -28.71 1.05 -6.59
CA ASN A 15 -28.19 1.99 -7.59
C ASN A 15 -26.98 1.46 -8.37
N ARG A 16 -26.55 0.22 -8.09
CA ARG A 16 -25.38 -0.42 -8.74
C ARG A 16 -24.09 0.38 -8.57
N TRP A 17 -23.93 1.07 -7.43
CA TRP A 17 -22.74 1.85 -7.13
C TRP A 17 -21.68 0.98 -6.42
N PRO A 18 -20.46 0.88 -6.96
CA PRO A 18 -19.38 0.18 -6.26
C PRO A 18 -19.10 0.78 -4.90
N PHE A 19 -18.74 -0.06 -3.94
CA PHE A 19 -18.50 0.39 -2.57
C PHE A 19 -17.34 -0.35 -1.91
N ARG A 20 -16.76 0.29 -0.89
CA ARG A 20 -15.68 -0.27 -0.08
C ARG A 20 -15.97 -0.08 1.39
N LEU A 21 -15.57 -1.05 2.20
CA LEU A 21 -15.77 -1.02 3.64
C LEU A 21 -14.40 -1.14 4.34
N HIS A 22 -14.09 -0.17 5.19
CA HIS A 22 -12.92 -0.24 6.05
C HIS A 22 -13.12 -1.33 7.11
N ALA A 23 -12.30 -2.38 7.10
CA ALA A 23 -12.41 -3.47 8.06
C ALA A 23 -11.05 -4.14 8.32
N THR A 24 -10.37 -3.71 9.40
CA THR A 24 -9.07 -4.25 9.78
C THR A 24 -9.15 -5.65 10.41
N TYR A 25 -10.17 -5.89 11.24
CA TYR A 25 -10.23 -7.07 12.09
C TYR A 25 -11.33 -8.06 11.69
N ASN A 26 -11.12 -9.34 11.99
CA ASN A 26 -12.04 -10.42 11.67
C ASN A 26 -13.45 -10.23 12.25
N GLU A 27 -13.57 -9.68 13.46
CA GLU A 27 -14.83 -9.57 14.17
C GLU A 27 -15.77 -8.55 13.47
N PRO A 28 -15.33 -7.32 13.12
CA PRO A 28 -16.08 -6.46 12.21
C PRO A 28 -16.37 -7.09 10.84
N ILE A 29 -15.38 -7.74 10.20
CA ILE A 29 -15.57 -8.39 8.88
C ILE A 29 -16.72 -9.40 8.93
N THR A 30 -16.78 -10.21 9.99
CA THR A 30 -17.85 -11.20 10.19
C THR A 30 -19.22 -10.53 10.22
N ARG A 31 -19.35 -9.43 10.98
CA ARG A 31 -20.62 -8.68 11.11
C ARG A 31 -21.02 -8.02 9.79
N PHE A 32 -20.05 -7.46 9.07
CA PHE A 32 -20.30 -6.86 7.76
C PHE A 32 -20.75 -7.92 6.76
N LEU A 33 -20.07 -9.06 6.68
CA LEU A 33 -20.45 -10.15 5.79
C LEU A 33 -21.87 -10.68 6.10
N ASN A 34 -22.29 -10.76 7.37
CA ASN A 34 -23.66 -11.17 7.70
C ASN A 34 -24.69 -10.24 7.03
N VAL A 35 -24.44 -8.92 7.06
CA VAL A 35 -25.30 -7.92 6.42
C VAL A 35 -25.21 -8.02 4.90
N LEU A 36 -24.01 -8.16 4.33
CA LEU A 36 -23.83 -8.29 2.88
C LEU A 36 -24.52 -9.53 2.31
N GLU A 37 -24.45 -10.66 3.02
CA GLU A 37 -25.16 -11.90 2.64
C GLU A 37 -26.67 -11.74 2.70
N GLU A 38 -27.17 -11.03 3.71
CA GLU A 38 -28.60 -10.70 3.83
C GLU A 38 -29.06 -9.84 2.66
N ILE A 39 -28.34 -8.77 2.34
CA ILE A 39 -28.65 -7.92 1.20
C ILE A 39 -28.55 -8.71 -0.11
N ASN A 40 -27.53 -9.53 -0.30
CA ASN A 40 -27.35 -10.31 -1.53
C ASN A 40 -28.49 -11.33 -1.76
N ARG A 41 -29.13 -11.83 -0.68
CA ARG A 41 -30.35 -12.67 -0.80
C ARG A 41 -31.57 -11.88 -1.28
N GLU A 42 -31.67 -10.60 -0.91
CA GLU A 42 -32.79 -9.72 -1.27
C GLU A 42 -32.58 -9.03 -2.63
N ILE A 43 -31.36 -8.57 -2.87
CA ILE A 43 -30.92 -7.79 -4.03
C ILE A 43 -29.54 -8.33 -4.45
N PRO A 44 -29.48 -9.29 -5.38
CA PRO A 44 -28.25 -9.93 -5.79
C PRO A 44 -27.19 -8.95 -6.28
N PHE A 45 -25.93 -9.16 -5.88
CA PHE A 45 -24.81 -8.29 -6.23
C PHE A 45 -24.47 -8.38 -7.71
N ASN A 46 -24.62 -9.53 -8.38
CA ASN A 46 -24.52 -9.70 -9.84
C ASN A 46 -23.42 -8.81 -10.49
N ASP A 47 -22.15 -9.10 -10.26
CA ASP A 47 -21.00 -8.33 -10.77
C ASP A 47 -20.82 -6.90 -10.20
N LEU A 48 -21.56 -6.53 -9.14
CA LEU A 48 -21.30 -5.28 -8.42
C LEU A 48 -19.97 -5.37 -7.70
N ARG A 49 -19.03 -4.50 -8.08
CA ARG A 49 -17.72 -4.43 -7.43
C ARG A 49 -17.86 -3.92 -6.01
N TRP A 50 -17.37 -4.72 -5.06
CA TRP A 50 -17.23 -4.31 -3.68
C TRP A 50 -15.98 -4.91 -3.05
N LEU A 51 -15.49 -4.29 -1.98
CA LEU A 51 -14.28 -4.76 -1.31
C LEU A 51 -14.21 -4.39 0.18
N PHE A 52 -13.36 -5.12 0.91
CA PHE A 52 -12.82 -4.67 2.19
C PHE A 52 -11.46 -3.99 2.01
N ASP A 53 -11.23 -2.92 2.76
CA ASP A 53 -9.90 -2.35 2.97
C ASP A 53 -9.25 -2.99 4.22
N HIS A 54 -7.93 -3.18 4.18
CA HIS A 54 -7.06 -3.76 5.20
C HIS A 54 -7.16 -5.29 5.35
N ALA A 55 -8.21 -5.79 6.02
CA ALA A 55 -8.41 -7.21 6.30
C ALA A 55 -7.22 -7.92 7.01
N GLU A 56 -6.52 -7.22 7.90
CA GLU A 56 -5.30 -7.69 8.55
C GLU A 56 -5.45 -8.99 9.34
N THR A 57 -6.58 -9.20 10.03
CA THR A 57 -6.78 -10.45 10.79
C THR A 57 -7.87 -11.35 10.22
N ILE A 58 -8.27 -11.14 8.95
CA ILE A 58 -9.37 -11.91 8.35
C ILE A 58 -9.13 -13.43 8.47
N SER A 59 -10.15 -14.14 8.93
CA SER A 59 -10.08 -15.60 9.07
C SER A 59 -10.24 -16.31 7.71
N PRO A 60 -9.74 -17.55 7.57
CA PRO A 60 -9.96 -18.36 6.37
C PRO A 60 -11.45 -18.48 5.99
N HIS A 61 -12.32 -18.65 6.97
CA HIS A 61 -13.77 -18.70 6.75
C HIS A 61 -14.32 -17.41 6.13
N ASN A 62 -13.87 -16.24 6.60
CA ASN A 62 -14.31 -14.98 6.01
C ASN A 62 -13.70 -14.71 4.63
N ILE A 63 -12.50 -15.24 4.33
CA ILE A 63 -11.96 -15.23 2.95
C ILE A 63 -12.90 -16.00 2.01
N GLU A 64 -13.37 -17.18 2.41
CA GLU A 64 -14.32 -17.99 1.63
C GLU A 64 -15.64 -17.24 1.40
N ARG A 65 -16.15 -16.55 2.42
CA ARG A 65 -17.38 -15.75 2.31
C ARG A 65 -17.23 -14.55 1.39
N VAL A 66 -16.10 -13.84 1.44
CA VAL A 66 -15.80 -12.75 0.49
C VAL A 66 -15.80 -13.29 -0.94
N LYS A 67 -15.13 -14.43 -1.17
CA LYS A 67 -15.11 -15.10 -2.47
C LYS A 67 -16.51 -15.50 -2.95
N ALA A 68 -17.33 -16.07 -2.07
CA ALA A 68 -18.69 -16.53 -2.40
C ALA A 68 -19.65 -15.40 -2.81
N LEU A 69 -19.29 -14.16 -2.49
CA LEU A 69 -20.03 -12.94 -2.83
C LEU A 69 -19.33 -12.10 -3.92
N ASP A 70 -18.34 -12.68 -4.62
CA ASP A 70 -17.55 -12.02 -5.66
C ASP A 70 -16.89 -10.70 -5.22
N GLY A 71 -16.56 -10.59 -3.92
CA GLY A 71 -15.87 -9.45 -3.34
C GLY A 71 -14.36 -9.51 -3.49
N GLY A 72 -13.70 -8.37 -3.32
CA GLY A 72 -12.24 -8.28 -3.28
C GLY A 72 -11.69 -7.69 -1.97
N ILE A 73 -10.36 -7.64 -1.86
CA ILE A 73 -9.66 -7.08 -0.70
C ILE A 73 -8.52 -6.17 -1.16
N ALA A 74 -8.59 -4.89 -0.77
CA ALA A 74 -7.46 -3.97 -0.91
C ALA A 74 -6.64 -3.98 0.38
N ILE A 75 -5.40 -4.47 0.29
CA ILE A 75 -4.44 -4.49 1.42
C ILE A 75 -3.58 -3.23 1.42
N GLN A 76 -3.09 -2.83 2.59
CA GLN A 76 -2.21 -1.67 2.73
C GLN A 76 -1.00 -1.97 3.61
N ASP A 77 0.12 -1.29 3.33
CA ASP A 77 1.42 -1.51 3.96
C ASP A 77 1.56 -0.93 5.38
N ARG A 78 0.45 -0.77 6.11
CA ARG A 78 0.46 -0.33 7.52
C ARG A 78 1.42 -1.16 8.36
N MET A 79 1.45 -2.48 8.13
CA MET A 79 2.32 -3.40 8.87
C MET A 79 3.81 -3.15 8.63
N ALA A 80 4.20 -2.51 7.52
CA ALA A 80 5.58 -2.06 7.32
C ALA A 80 6.01 -1.02 8.36
N PHE A 81 5.07 -0.20 8.86
CA PHE A 81 5.36 0.88 9.82
C PHE A 81 4.97 0.55 11.25
N GLN A 82 3.92 -0.27 11.44
CA GLN A 82 3.31 -0.53 12.74
C GLN A 82 3.47 -2.01 13.17
N GLY A 83 4.26 -2.79 12.44
CA GLY A 83 4.46 -4.21 12.69
C GLY A 83 5.03 -4.51 14.08
N GLU A 84 5.93 -3.69 14.61
CA GLU A 84 6.46 -3.84 15.98
C GLU A 84 5.36 -3.67 17.03
N HIS A 85 4.48 -2.68 16.85
CA HIS A 85 3.35 -2.46 17.76
C HIS A 85 2.35 -3.61 17.69
N PHE A 86 2.07 -4.12 16.50
CA PHE A 86 1.21 -5.29 16.31
C PHE A 86 1.82 -6.53 16.98
N LEU A 87 3.12 -6.77 16.77
CA LEU A 87 3.87 -7.87 17.38
C LEU A 87 3.85 -7.80 18.91
N ALA A 88 4.09 -6.63 19.49
CA ALA A 88 4.04 -6.43 20.93
C ALA A 88 2.64 -6.68 21.52
N ARG A 89 1.59 -6.32 20.78
CA ARG A 89 0.20 -6.42 21.24
C ARG A 89 -0.39 -7.83 21.11
N TYR A 90 -0.15 -8.48 19.98
CA TYR A 90 -0.82 -9.73 19.60
C TYR A 90 0.12 -10.95 19.61
N GLY A 91 1.41 -10.73 19.78
CA GLY A 91 2.42 -11.79 19.81
C GLY A 91 2.79 -12.32 18.43
N LYS A 92 3.87 -13.10 18.42
CA LYS A 92 4.50 -13.62 17.20
C LYS A 92 3.56 -14.47 16.36
N GLN A 93 2.83 -15.39 16.98
CA GLN A 93 1.96 -16.34 16.26
C GLN A 93 0.86 -15.63 15.45
N MET A 94 0.23 -14.59 16.01
CA MET A 94 -0.78 -13.81 15.29
C MET A 94 -0.14 -12.95 14.20
N THR A 95 1.03 -12.36 14.49
CA THR A 95 1.76 -11.51 13.55
C THR A 95 2.15 -12.27 12.29
N GLU A 96 2.67 -13.49 12.42
CA GLU A 96 3.08 -14.32 11.29
C GLU A 96 1.93 -14.65 10.32
N GLN A 97 0.67 -14.48 10.75
CA GLN A 97 -0.53 -14.82 10.00
C GLN A 97 -1.33 -13.59 9.51
N SER A 98 -0.86 -12.36 9.80
CA SER A 98 -1.65 -11.14 9.65
C SER A 98 -0.90 -10.03 8.89
N PRO A 99 -1.36 -9.57 7.71
CA PRO A 99 -2.44 -10.10 6.88
C PRO A 99 -2.11 -11.44 6.21
N PRO A 100 -3.10 -12.34 6.04
CA PRO A 100 -2.91 -13.62 5.34
C PRO A 100 -2.96 -13.46 3.80
N ILE A 101 -2.08 -12.63 3.25
CA ILE A 101 -2.11 -12.21 1.82
C ILE A 101 -2.00 -13.40 0.87
N THR A 102 -1.04 -14.31 1.12
CA THR A 102 -0.84 -15.50 0.29
C THR A 102 -2.12 -16.34 0.22
N ARG A 103 -2.83 -16.52 1.34
CA ARG A 103 -4.10 -17.24 1.37
C ARG A 103 -5.20 -16.55 0.58
N MET A 104 -5.27 -15.22 0.62
CA MET A 104 -6.24 -14.46 -0.18
C MET A 104 -6.01 -14.70 -1.68
N VAL A 105 -4.74 -14.66 -2.11
CA VAL A 105 -4.33 -14.89 -3.50
C VAL A 105 -4.59 -16.35 -3.91
N GLU A 106 -4.19 -17.32 -3.08
CA GLU A 106 -4.43 -18.76 -3.32
C GLU A 106 -5.91 -19.12 -3.38
N ALA A 107 -6.74 -18.45 -2.58
CA ALA A 107 -8.19 -18.58 -2.63
C ALA A 107 -8.78 -17.98 -3.92
N GLY A 108 -8.01 -17.23 -4.72
CA GLY A 108 -8.47 -16.63 -5.97
C GLY A 108 -9.33 -15.38 -5.77
N LEU A 109 -9.19 -14.68 -4.65
CA LEU A 109 -9.84 -13.39 -4.47
C LEU A 109 -9.16 -12.34 -5.37
N PRO A 110 -9.92 -11.35 -5.88
CA PRO A 110 -9.35 -10.10 -6.32
C PRO A 110 -8.63 -9.40 -5.16
N VAL A 111 -7.31 -9.31 -5.25
CA VAL A 111 -6.47 -8.63 -4.28
C VAL A 111 -5.69 -7.52 -4.98
N GLY A 112 -5.60 -6.36 -4.35
CA GLY A 112 -4.71 -5.30 -4.78
C GLY A 112 -4.09 -4.63 -3.57
N ALA A 113 -2.96 -3.97 -3.81
CA ALA A 113 -2.13 -3.40 -2.76
C ALA A 113 -2.08 -1.87 -2.89
N GLY A 114 -2.03 -1.19 -1.74
CA GLY A 114 -1.90 0.26 -1.66
C GLY A 114 -1.22 0.69 -0.38
N THR A 115 -1.34 1.97 -0.06
CA THR A 115 -0.67 2.58 1.10
C THR A 115 -1.60 3.10 2.18
N ASP A 116 -2.82 3.52 1.82
CA ASP A 116 -3.63 4.39 2.70
C ASP A 116 -2.82 5.62 3.20
N ALA A 117 -2.06 6.18 2.26
CA ALA A 117 -1.11 7.25 2.52
C ALA A 117 -1.74 8.48 3.17
N THR A 118 -0.89 9.29 3.80
CA THR A 118 -1.20 10.53 4.56
C THR A 118 -1.88 10.30 5.91
N ARG A 119 -2.47 9.12 6.13
CA ARG A 119 -3.13 8.77 7.40
C ARG A 119 -2.44 7.63 8.13
N VAL A 120 -2.03 6.60 7.41
CA VAL A 120 -1.57 5.33 8.01
C VAL A 120 -0.14 4.97 7.62
N ALA A 121 0.27 5.27 6.38
CA ALA A 121 1.60 4.96 5.86
C ALA A 121 2.16 6.06 4.95
N SER A 122 3.37 5.83 4.43
CA SER A 122 3.98 6.65 3.38
C SER A 122 3.26 6.47 2.04
N TYR A 123 3.30 7.47 1.16
CA TYR A 123 2.84 7.31 -0.23
C TYR A 123 3.83 6.56 -1.12
N ASN A 124 5.00 6.19 -0.62
CA ASN A 124 6.03 5.49 -1.38
C ASN A 124 5.63 4.02 -1.65
N PRO A 125 5.29 3.65 -2.91
CA PRO A 125 4.86 2.28 -3.23
C PRO A 125 5.96 1.23 -3.06
N TRP A 126 7.23 1.64 -3.09
CA TRP A 126 8.35 0.73 -2.96
C TRP A 126 8.54 0.21 -1.53
N VAL A 127 8.10 0.96 -0.53
CA VAL A 127 8.03 0.48 0.86
C VAL A 127 7.00 -0.64 0.98
N ALA A 128 5.84 -0.47 0.35
CA ALA A 128 4.82 -1.51 0.30
C ALA A 128 5.32 -2.77 -0.43
N LEU A 129 5.95 -2.62 -1.59
CA LEU A 129 6.52 -3.75 -2.34
C LEU A 129 7.65 -4.45 -1.56
N PHE A 130 8.50 -3.71 -0.86
CA PHE A 130 9.50 -4.27 0.06
C PHE A 130 8.83 -5.12 1.16
N TRP A 131 7.81 -4.59 1.83
CA TRP A 131 7.09 -5.30 2.88
C TRP A 131 6.40 -6.57 2.36
N LEU A 132 5.77 -6.51 1.18
CA LEU A 132 5.09 -7.66 0.57
C LEU A 132 6.04 -8.84 0.28
N ILE A 133 7.29 -8.57 -0.12
CA ILE A 133 8.23 -9.63 -0.51
C ILE A 133 9.14 -10.10 0.62
N THR A 134 9.39 -9.24 1.62
CA THR A 134 10.29 -9.56 2.73
C THR A 134 9.55 -9.90 4.02
N GLY A 135 8.31 -9.45 4.18
CA GLY A 135 7.57 -9.53 5.43
C GLY A 135 8.22 -8.75 6.57
N LYS A 136 9.02 -7.72 6.26
CA LYS A 136 9.71 -6.92 7.27
C LYS A 136 9.13 -5.52 7.39
N THR A 137 9.28 -4.96 8.59
CA THR A 137 9.02 -3.53 8.82
C THR A 137 10.11 -2.67 8.21
N VAL A 138 9.86 -1.36 8.09
CA VAL A 138 10.86 -0.37 7.69
C VAL A 138 12.08 -0.37 8.60
N GLY A 139 11.89 -0.72 9.88
CA GLY A 139 12.95 -0.87 10.89
C GLY A 139 13.69 -2.22 10.85
N GLY A 140 13.29 -3.14 9.97
CA GLY A 140 13.95 -4.44 9.78
C GLY A 140 13.40 -5.57 10.64
N THR A 141 12.34 -5.35 11.41
CA THR A 141 11.69 -6.41 12.20
C THR A 141 11.01 -7.40 11.27
N SER A 142 11.38 -8.68 11.36
CA SER A 142 10.72 -9.76 10.60
C SER A 142 9.35 -10.07 11.20
N LEU A 143 8.29 -9.92 10.41
CA LEU A 143 6.91 -10.18 10.83
C LEU A 143 6.43 -11.56 10.38
N TYR A 144 6.83 -11.98 9.18
CA TYR A 144 6.30 -13.19 8.52
C TYR A 144 7.40 -14.20 8.23
N PRO A 145 7.08 -15.51 8.20
CA PRO A 145 7.93 -16.49 7.54
C PRO A 145 7.91 -16.25 6.03
N GLN A 146 8.99 -16.63 5.33
CA GLN A 146 9.10 -16.44 3.87
C GLN A 146 7.95 -17.08 3.08
N SER A 147 7.35 -18.16 3.59
CA SER A 147 6.18 -18.81 2.99
C SER A 147 4.92 -17.93 2.94
N ASN A 148 4.87 -16.86 3.73
CA ASN A 148 3.77 -15.90 3.76
C ASN A 148 4.14 -14.58 3.06
N CYS A 149 5.28 -14.55 2.37
CA CYS A 149 5.70 -13.42 1.54
C CYS A 149 5.44 -13.74 0.07
N LEU A 150 5.23 -12.70 -0.74
CA LEU A 150 5.03 -12.83 -2.18
C LEU A 150 6.36 -12.83 -2.92
N SER A 151 6.39 -13.40 -4.12
CA SER A 151 7.46 -13.08 -5.08
C SER A 151 7.35 -11.62 -5.55
N ARG A 152 8.46 -11.05 -6.05
CA ARG A 152 8.46 -9.71 -6.66
C ARG A 152 7.42 -9.55 -7.77
N GLY A 153 7.27 -10.57 -8.61
CA GLY A 153 6.30 -10.57 -9.70
C GLY A 153 4.85 -10.57 -9.20
N GLU A 154 4.54 -11.33 -8.15
CA GLU A 154 3.21 -11.34 -7.54
C GLU A 154 2.91 -10.01 -6.85
N ALA A 155 3.84 -9.50 -6.05
CA ALA A 155 3.69 -8.20 -5.39
C ALA A 155 3.43 -7.07 -6.39
N LEU A 156 4.20 -7.01 -7.48
CA LEU A 156 4.00 -6.02 -8.54
C LEU A 156 2.66 -6.18 -9.25
N LYS A 157 2.21 -7.43 -9.51
CA LYS A 157 0.87 -7.69 -10.07
C LYS A 157 -0.24 -7.16 -9.16
N LEU A 158 -0.17 -7.39 -7.85
CA LEU A 158 -1.18 -6.85 -6.92
C LEU A 158 -1.19 -5.32 -6.92
N TYR A 159 -0.03 -4.68 -6.99
CA TYR A 159 0.10 -3.22 -7.00
C TYR A 159 -0.33 -2.56 -8.32
N THR A 160 -0.41 -3.33 -9.40
CA THR A 160 -0.73 -2.82 -10.74
C THR A 160 -2.07 -3.37 -11.22
N ILE A 161 -2.09 -4.45 -11.99
CA ILE A 161 -3.33 -5.02 -12.56
C ILE A 161 -4.31 -5.51 -11.49
N GLY A 162 -3.83 -6.02 -10.35
CA GLY A 162 -4.68 -6.42 -9.22
C GLY A 162 -5.45 -5.23 -8.64
N SER A 163 -4.80 -4.08 -8.53
CA SER A 163 -5.46 -2.85 -8.05
C SER A 163 -6.39 -2.22 -9.09
N ALA A 164 -6.09 -2.37 -10.39
CA ALA A 164 -6.97 -1.90 -11.47
C ALA A 164 -8.33 -2.63 -11.50
N TRP A 165 -8.42 -3.82 -10.91
CA TRP A 165 -9.70 -4.51 -10.74
C TRP A 165 -10.68 -3.69 -9.90
N PHE A 166 -10.24 -3.01 -8.84
CA PHE A 166 -11.15 -2.27 -7.95
C PHE A 166 -11.81 -1.07 -8.61
N SER A 167 -11.17 -0.47 -9.62
CA SER A 167 -11.77 0.60 -10.43
C SER A 167 -12.46 0.08 -11.69
N GLY A 168 -12.42 -1.22 -11.97
CA GLY A 168 -12.97 -1.83 -13.18
C GLY A 168 -12.19 -1.48 -14.45
N GLU A 169 -10.92 -1.09 -14.31
CA GLU A 169 -10.07 -0.61 -15.39
C GLU A 169 -8.96 -1.61 -15.73
N GLN A 170 -9.04 -2.87 -15.29
CA GLN A 170 -8.01 -3.88 -15.56
C GLN A 170 -7.80 -4.16 -17.06
N ASP A 171 -8.81 -3.88 -17.90
CA ASP A 171 -8.70 -3.97 -19.37
C ASP A 171 -8.14 -2.69 -20.01
N GLN A 172 -8.05 -1.60 -19.23
CA GLN A 172 -7.57 -0.29 -19.69
C GLN A 172 -6.16 0.03 -19.15
N LYS A 173 -5.78 -0.46 -17.97
CA LYS A 173 -4.48 -0.18 -17.32
C LYS A 173 -4.02 -1.31 -16.41
N GLY A 174 -2.83 -1.13 -15.81
CA GLY A 174 -2.24 -2.04 -14.84
C GLY A 174 -1.26 -3.06 -15.43
N SER A 175 -1.06 -3.07 -16.75
CA SER A 175 -0.04 -3.87 -17.42
C SER A 175 0.41 -3.20 -18.72
N ILE A 176 1.59 -3.58 -19.19
CA ILE A 176 2.16 -3.08 -20.45
C ILE A 176 1.72 -4.01 -21.58
N GLU A 177 0.59 -3.68 -22.21
CA GLU A 177 -0.02 -4.46 -23.28
C GLU A 177 -0.57 -3.53 -24.37
N VAL A 178 -0.56 -3.99 -25.62
CA VAL A 178 -1.13 -3.23 -26.74
C VAL A 178 -2.63 -3.03 -26.49
N GLY A 179 -3.08 -1.77 -26.61
CA GLY A 179 -4.49 -1.37 -26.38
C GLY A 179 -4.77 -0.78 -25.00
N LYS A 180 -3.86 -0.91 -24.04
CA LYS A 180 -3.97 -0.25 -22.73
C LYS A 180 -3.36 1.15 -22.72
N LEU A 181 -3.69 1.94 -21.70
CA LEU A 181 -3.11 3.25 -21.45
C LEU A 181 -1.59 3.15 -21.31
N ALA A 182 -0.88 4.08 -21.92
CA ALA A 182 0.56 4.25 -21.73
C ALA A 182 0.85 4.98 -20.41
N ASP A 183 0.47 4.32 -19.30
CA ASP A 183 0.79 4.72 -17.93
C ASP A 183 2.02 3.92 -17.48
N LEU A 184 3.19 4.56 -17.50
CA LEU A 184 4.49 3.89 -17.34
C LEU A 184 5.37 4.62 -16.34
N ALA A 185 6.18 3.85 -15.60
CA ALA A 185 7.28 4.37 -14.81
C ALA A 185 8.59 3.70 -15.25
N VAL A 186 9.61 4.51 -15.57
CA VAL A 186 10.99 4.05 -15.66
C VAL A 186 11.61 4.23 -14.28
N LEU A 187 12.30 3.20 -13.79
CA LEU A 187 12.83 3.15 -12.42
C LEU A 187 14.31 3.49 -12.37
N SER A 188 14.77 3.99 -11.22
CA SER A 188 16.19 4.29 -10.98
C SER A 188 17.10 3.06 -10.95
N ALA A 189 16.54 1.87 -10.70
CA ALA A 189 17.23 0.59 -10.83
C ALA A 189 16.23 -0.55 -11.13
N ASP A 190 16.75 -1.73 -11.51
CA ASP A 190 15.92 -2.90 -11.83
C ASP A 190 15.32 -3.54 -10.56
N TYR A 191 14.01 -3.34 -10.38
CA TYR A 191 13.23 -3.91 -9.29
C TYR A 191 13.38 -5.43 -9.17
N PHE A 192 13.68 -6.18 -10.23
CA PHE A 192 13.82 -7.63 -10.16
C PHE A 192 15.20 -8.12 -9.74
N SER A 193 16.23 -7.26 -9.77
CA SER A 193 17.62 -7.66 -9.51
C SER A 193 18.28 -6.97 -8.31
N VAL A 194 17.83 -5.78 -7.91
CA VAL A 194 18.42 -5.07 -6.76
C VAL A 194 18.28 -5.89 -5.47
N PRO A 195 19.18 -5.78 -4.48
CA PRO A 195 18.98 -6.36 -3.15
C PRO A 195 17.66 -5.92 -2.51
N ASP A 196 17.02 -6.79 -1.71
CA ASP A 196 15.69 -6.50 -1.14
C ASP A 196 15.64 -5.17 -0.38
N GLU A 197 16.64 -4.87 0.44
CA GLU A 197 16.68 -3.63 1.23
C GLU A 197 16.75 -2.37 0.36
N GLU A 198 17.35 -2.45 -0.83
CA GLU A 198 17.47 -1.31 -1.75
C GLU A 198 16.15 -0.97 -2.44
N ILE A 199 15.16 -1.88 -2.44
CA ILE A 199 13.85 -1.64 -3.05
C ILE A 199 13.19 -0.39 -2.48
N LYS A 200 13.25 -0.17 -1.16
CA LYS A 200 12.64 1.00 -0.49
C LYS A 200 13.14 2.34 -1.04
N GLY A 201 14.35 2.34 -1.59
CA GLY A 201 15.01 3.52 -2.17
C GLY A 201 14.76 3.71 -3.66
N LEU A 202 14.06 2.80 -4.33
CA LEU A 202 13.70 2.97 -5.74
C LEU A 202 12.81 4.21 -5.92
N ASP A 203 12.95 4.82 -7.08
CA ASP A 203 12.16 5.96 -7.51
C ASP A 203 11.89 5.90 -9.01
N SER A 204 10.88 6.64 -9.46
CA SER A 204 10.66 6.83 -10.89
C SER A 204 11.59 7.93 -11.40
N VAL A 205 12.35 7.65 -12.46
CA VAL A 205 13.17 8.65 -13.18
C VAL A 205 12.45 9.25 -14.38
N LEU A 206 11.39 8.59 -14.86
CA LEU A 206 10.47 9.09 -15.89
C LEU A 206 9.08 8.52 -15.60
N THR A 207 8.06 9.38 -15.56
CA THR A 207 6.65 8.97 -15.45
C THR A 207 5.87 9.44 -16.67
N ILE A 208 5.13 8.51 -17.27
CA ILE A 208 4.26 8.75 -18.42
C ILE A 208 2.84 8.41 -17.98
N VAL A 209 1.87 9.29 -18.29
CA VAL A 209 0.45 9.07 -18.03
C VAL A 209 -0.32 9.34 -19.33
N GLY A 210 -1.09 8.37 -19.79
CA GLY A 210 -1.83 8.45 -21.05
C GLY A 210 -0.95 8.78 -22.25
N GLY A 211 0.31 8.33 -22.26
CA GLY A 211 1.28 8.61 -23.32
C GLY A 211 1.95 9.99 -23.25
N LYS A 212 1.70 10.78 -22.19
CA LYS A 212 2.34 12.08 -21.97
C LYS A 212 3.35 11.98 -20.83
N VAL A 213 4.56 12.52 -21.03
CA VAL A 213 5.52 12.67 -19.93
C VAL A 213 4.97 13.68 -18.93
N VAL A 214 4.81 13.26 -17.68
CA VAL A 214 4.33 14.10 -16.57
C VAL A 214 5.38 14.33 -15.49
N TYR A 215 6.50 13.62 -15.56
CA TYR A 215 7.63 13.78 -14.64
C TYR A 215 8.90 13.23 -15.29
N GLY A 216 10.00 13.96 -15.17
CA GLY A 216 11.32 13.58 -15.65
C GLY A 216 12.43 13.99 -14.68
N ASN A 217 13.39 13.10 -14.45
CA ASN A 217 14.49 13.30 -13.53
C ASN A 217 15.79 12.66 -14.06
N GLY A 218 16.94 13.06 -13.52
CA GLY A 218 18.24 12.57 -13.99
C GLY A 218 18.45 12.82 -15.48
N GLU A 219 18.73 11.79 -16.25
CA GLU A 219 18.89 11.87 -17.71
C GLU A 219 17.62 12.35 -18.45
N PHE A 220 16.43 12.10 -17.88
CA PHE A 220 15.15 12.51 -18.44
C PHE A 220 14.70 13.90 -18.02
N LYS A 221 15.52 14.67 -17.29
CA LYS A 221 15.14 16.00 -16.79
C LYS A 221 14.74 16.97 -17.90
N HIS A 222 15.29 16.80 -19.09
CA HIS A 222 14.96 17.60 -20.27
C HIS A 222 13.53 17.36 -20.81
N LEU A 223 12.85 16.29 -20.37
CA LEU A 223 11.45 15.97 -20.69
C LEU A 223 10.47 16.37 -19.59
N ASP A 224 10.97 16.82 -18.43
CA ASP A 224 10.15 17.16 -17.27
C ASP A 224 9.26 18.37 -17.59
N PRO A 225 7.94 18.33 -17.31
CA PRO A 225 7.08 19.49 -17.51
C PRO A 225 7.50 20.65 -16.59
N PRO A 226 7.11 21.90 -16.94
CA PRO A 226 7.36 23.05 -16.08
C PRO A 226 6.80 22.82 -14.66
N PRO A 227 7.52 23.26 -13.60
CA PRO A 227 7.06 23.08 -12.23
C PRO A 227 5.72 23.82 -12.01
N LEU A 228 4.84 23.20 -11.22
CA LEU A 228 3.61 23.84 -10.80
C LEU A 228 3.89 25.00 -9.84
N PRO A 229 3.07 26.05 -9.83
CA PRO A 229 3.18 27.12 -8.85
C PRO A 229 3.06 26.56 -7.43
N ILE A 230 4.02 26.89 -6.58
CA ILE A 230 4.00 26.47 -5.17
C ILE A 230 2.97 27.33 -4.43
N SER A 231 2.03 26.68 -3.75
CA SER A 231 1.06 27.32 -2.88
C SER A 231 0.95 26.57 -1.55
N PRO A 232 0.98 27.26 -0.41
CA PRO A 232 1.11 28.72 -0.25
C PRO A 232 2.55 29.23 -0.47
N ASP A 233 2.68 30.54 -0.71
CA ASP A 233 3.96 31.21 -1.02
C ASP A 233 5.03 31.13 0.08
N TRP A 234 4.64 30.77 1.31
CA TRP A 234 5.55 30.56 2.44
C TRP A 234 5.99 29.10 2.59
N ALA A 235 5.51 28.18 1.74
CA ALA A 235 5.79 26.77 1.87
C ALA A 235 7.31 26.51 1.81
N PRO A 236 7.89 25.74 2.76
CA PRO A 236 9.33 25.49 2.80
C PRO A 236 9.90 24.92 1.50
N VAL A 237 9.10 24.17 0.73
CA VAL A 237 9.45 23.64 -0.59
C VAL A 237 9.74 24.71 -1.66
N LYS A 238 9.41 25.99 -1.38
CA LYS A 238 9.80 27.13 -2.21
C LYS A 238 11.27 27.52 -2.00
N VAL A 239 11.82 27.23 -0.82
CA VAL A 239 13.18 27.62 -0.41
C VAL A 239 14.13 26.43 -0.41
N PHE A 240 13.63 25.28 0.02
CA PHE A 240 14.36 24.02 0.06
C PHE A 240 13.82 23.11 -1.04
N ASP A 241 14.72 22.38 -1.71
CA ASP A 241 14.30 21.28 -2.58
C ASP A 241 13.44 20.27 -1.81
N GLY A 242 12.73 19.43 -2.55
CA GLY A 242 11.78 18.48 -1.99
C GLY A 242 12.40 17.36 -1.12
N TYR A 243 11.89 16.16 -1.30
CA TYR A 243 12.26 14.99 -0.50
C TYR A 243 13.77 14.67 -0.57
N TYR A 244 14.32 14.23 0.57
CA TYR A 244 15.70 13.78 0.66
C TYR A 244 15.95 12.61 -0.29
N ARG A 245 17.03 12.70 -1.07
CA ARG A 245 17.59 11.59 -1.83
C ARG A 245 18.99 11.33 -1.31
N SER A 246 19.35 10.08 -1.09
CA SER A 246 20.76 9.74 -0.91
C SER A 246 21.45 10.01 -2.24
N ASN A 247 22.16 11.12 -2.36
CA ASN A 247 22.89 11.45 -3.58
C ASN A 247 23.77 10.27 -3.99
N SER A 248 23.53 9.74 -5.19
CA SER A 248 24.58 9.11 -5.98
C SER A 248 25.69 10.14 -6.15
N HIS A 249 26.79 9.91 -5.43
CA HIS A 249 28.02 10.72 -5.38
C HIS A 249 27.89 12.11 -4.73
N SER A 250 27.91 12.12 -3.39
CA SER A 250 28.57 13.20 -2.65
C SER A 250 29.58 12.60 -1.68
N SER A 251 30.86 12.62 -2.05
CA SER A 251 31.96 12.42 -1.12
C SER A 251 32.05 13.63 -0.20
N MET A 252 31.41 13.61 0.97
CA MET A 252 31.71 14.59 2.02
C MET A 252 31.69 13.95 3.42
N HIS A 253 32.91 13.85 3.94
CA HIS A 253 33.34 14.00 5.32
C HIS A 253 32.32 13.76 6.44
N THR A 254 32.55 12.65 7.16
CA THR A 254 32.08 12.41 8.52
C THR A 254 32.60 13.51 9.45
N GLN A 255 31.78 14.51 9.75
CA GLN A 255 32.00 15.36 10.93
C GLN A 255 31.15 14.76 12.06
N ALA A 256 31.78 13.94 12.90
CA ALA A 256 31.17 13.44 14.12
C ALA A 256 30.83 14.61 15.04
N CYS A 257 29.59 14.69 15.51
CA CYS A 257 29.23 15.52 16.64
C CYS A 257 29.94 14.98 17.89
N ILE A 258 31.03 15.64 18.30
CA ILE A 258 31.61 15.47 19.62
C ILE A 258 30.74 16.28 20.58
N ASP A 259 29.96 15.57 21.38
CA ASP A 259 29.19 16.13 22.48
C ASP A 259 30.18 16.68 23.52
N THR A 260 30.14 17.99 23.76
CA THR A 260 30.98 18.65 24.75
C THR A 260 30.29 18.54 26.11
N SER A 261 30.91 17.76 26.98
CA SER A 261 30.56 17.60 28.38
C SER A 261 30.61 18.94 29.13
N LEU A 262 29.44 19.45 29.53
CA LEU A 262 29.33 20.53 30.50
C LEU A 262 29.09 19.94 31.89
N ASN A 263 30.16 19.98 32.69
CA ASN A 263 30.18 19.71 34.13
C ASN A 263 29.18 20.58 34.88
N TYR A 264 28.19 19.97 35.54
CA TYR A 264 27.47 20.60 36.64
C TYR A 264 27.91 19.95 37.96
N GLN A 265 28.70 20.70 38.73
CA GLN A 265 29.02 20.37 40.12
C GLN A 265 27.82 20.71 41.02
N HIS A 266 27.30 19.71 41.73
CA HIS A 266 26.38 19.90 42.85
C HIS A 266 27.16 19.98 44.16
N THR A 267 27.11 21.14 44.82
CA THR A 267 27.52 21.32 46.21
C THR A 267 26.32 21.06 47.14
N HIS A 268 26.45 20.09 48.04
CA HIS A 268 25.54 19.86 49.15
C HIS A 268 25.77 20.87 50.28
N ARG A 269 24.68 21.37 50.85
CA ARG A 269 24.55 21.75 52.27
C ARG A 269 23.34 21.04 52.83
#